data_AF-A0A7L6N1F6-F1
#
_entry.id   AF-A0A7L6N1F6-F1
#
_cell.length_a   1.000
_cell.length_b   1.000
_cell.length_c   1.000
_cell.angle_alpha   90.00
_cell.angle_beta   90.00
_cell.angle_gamma   90.00
#
_symmetry.space_group_name_H-M   'P 1'
#
loop_
_entity.id
_entity.type
_entity.pdbx_description
1 polymer ?
#
loop_
_entity_poly.entity_id
_entity_poly.type
_entity_poly.pdbx_seq_one_letter_code
_entity_poly.pdbx_strand_id
1 'polypeptide(L)'
;MNEYIILNKNQCKNCYKCIRNCPVKSIEFTTHQAKVVPGECILCGRCYVHCPQNAKEISSDLEKVKVLLQQKEKVIVSIAPSFIANYDGVDIDVLRELLIELGFYDVEETAIAAEWVKDSYQDYLEQYQPSILITSACHSVNLLIQKYYPDLLEYLVPVKSPMQAHGQDIKTRYQDAAVVFIGPCISKKDEADSYPGFIDAVLTFDELSMMIQEKGMSFNQYKNGDKDDEPFKSRFFPTNGGIIKSLNHYNDDIHYLSIDGVERCMATLDDIRKGNLTHCFIEMSACEGSCVGGPIMEKHHKTPLRDYLRIVDYAGEHNLGRKTSKSLTKYFMPITKKRNEPTIEEISSILKQMGKNNPMDELNCGSCGYNTCREKALAIHQGKADFTMCLPFLKERAESFFHNILDHTPSGIIVLNEQLEIQQFNKMAKRIFNIHHRRDILGEKIFNILNHKDLEDILHKHTQVNHKNVYLAEYKKTVKETIVYDDNYRITMIIIDDISQEIINRKNKVLMSKQTIEVTDQVVEKQMRIVQEIASLLGETAAETKIALTHLKEQILDE
;
A
#
# COMPACT_ATOMS: atom_id res chain seq x y z
N MET A 1 3.81 -3.79 23.02
CA MET A 1 2.77 -4.43 22.19
C MET A 1 3.49 -5.18 21.10
N ASN A 2 3.27 -6.48 20.98
CA ASN A 2 3.89 -7.32 19.95
C ASN A 2 3.30 -6.97 18.57
N GLU A 3 4.11 -7.03 17.52
CA GLU A 3 3.67 -6.85 16.14
C GLU A 3 3.47 -8.23 15.50
N TYR A 4 2.22 -8.70 15.38
CA TYR A 4 1.93 -10.03 14.81
C TYR A 4 1.87 -10.05 13.28
N ILE A 5 1.66 -8.88 12.64
CA ILE A 5 1.65 -8.72 11.18
C ILE A 5 2.69 -7.66 10.81
N ILE A 6 3.76 -8.10 10.17
CA ILE A 6 4.95 -7.32 9.83
C ILE A 6 4.91 -6.93 8.35
N LEU A 7 5.42 -5.75 8.01
CA LEU A 7 5.56 -5.31 6.62
C LEU A 7 6.97 -5.58 6.11
N ASN A 8 7.09 -6.37 5.05
CA ASN A 8 8.31 -6.42 4.24
C ASN A 8 8.35 -5.22 3.28
N LYS A 9 9.21 -4.25 3.61
CA LYS A 9 9.30 -2.98 2.88
C LYS A 9 9.79 -3.15 1.44
N ASN A 10 10.65 -4.14 1.18
CA ASN A 10 11.25 -4.37 -0.13
C ASN A 10 10.24 -4.91 -1.14
N GLN A 11 9.23 -5.65 -0.66
CA GLN A 11 8.17 -6.21 -1.49
C GLN A 11 6.98 -5.27 -1.66
N CYS A 12 6.77 -4.31 -0.75
CA CYS A 12 5.60 -3.44 -0.81
C CYS A 12 5.67 -2.43 -1.97
N LYS A 13 4.62 -2.38 -2.79
CA LYS A 13 4.47 -1.41 -3.90
C LYS A 13 3.39 -0.37 -3.68
N ASN A 14 2.96 -0.16 -2.42
CA ASN A 14 2.00 0.90 -2.05
C ASN A 14 0.67 0.91 -2.83
N CYS A 15 0.16 -0.26 -3.23
CA CYS A 15 -1.10 -0.38 -3.98
C CYS A 15 -2.39 -0.11 -3.15
N TYR A 16 -2.24 0.17 -1.85
CA TYR A 16 -3.30 0.41 -0.85
C TYR A 16 -4.34 -0.71 -0.69
N LYS A 17 -4.14 -1.88 -1.30
CA LYS A 17 -5.08 -3.01 -1.24
C LYS A 17 -5.30 -3.52 0.19
N CYS A 18 -4.25 -3.53 1.01
CA CYS A 18 -4.36 -3.88 2.43
C CYS A 18 -5.24 -2.89 3.23
N ILE A 19 -5.15 -1.59 2.94
CA ILE A 19 -5.95 -0.53 3.59
C ILE A 19 -7.42 -0.66 3.16
N ARG A 20 -7.67 -0.90 1.86
CA ARG A 20 -9.02 -1.13 1.33
C ARG A 20 -9.71 -2.30 2.04
N ASN A 21 -9.01 -3.42 2.21
CA ASN A 21 -9.56 -4.64 2.79
C ASN A 21 -9.41 -4.74 4.33
N CYS A 22 -8.91 -3.69 5.00
CA CYS A 22 -8.92 -3.65 6.46
C CYS A 22 -10.30 -3.17 6.94
N PRO A 23 -11.12 -4.03 7.57
CA PRO A 23 -12.50 -3.68 7.94
C PRO A 23 -12.54 -2.55 8.96
N VAL A 24 -11.59 -2.55 9.90
CA VAL A 24 -11.49 -1.55 10.97
C VAL A 24 -10.53 -0.40 10.66
N LYS A 25 -10.01 -0.32 9.42
CA LYS A 25 -9.06 0.71 8.94
C LYS A 25 -7.85 0.96 9.87
N SER A 26 -7.35 -0.11 10.49
CA SER A 26 -6.20 -0.11 11.43
C SER A 26 -4.81 -0.08 10.78
N ILE A 27 -4.72 0.30 9.49
CA ILE A 27 -3.45 0.38 8.75
C ILE A 27 -3.17 1.84 8.46
N GLU A 28 -2.09 2.34 9.01
CA GLU A 28 -1.57 3.68 8.71
C GLU A 28 -0.69 3.65 7.47
N PHE A 29 -0.72 4.73 6.70
CA PHE A 29 0.17 4.99 5.59
C PHE A 29 0.92 6.28 5.85
N THR A 30 2.12 6.15 6.41
CA THR A 30 3.03 7.25 6.73
C THR A 30 4.39 6.99 6.08
N THR A 31 5.09 8.04 5.64
CA THR A 31 6.42 7.92 5.02
C THR A 31 6.50 6.89 3.86
N HIS A 32 5.43 6.80 3.06
CA HIS A 32 5.29 5.83 1.96
C HIS A 32 5.30 4.35 2.39
N GLN A 33 4.87 4.04 3.61
CA GLN A 33 4.85 2.68 4.15
C GLN A 33 3.50 2.38 4.82
N ALA A 34 2.92 1.22 4.49
CA ALA A 34 1.67 0.76 5.08
C ALA A 34 1.94 -0.07 6.36
N LYS A 35 1.82 0.54 7.54
CA LYS A 35 2.07 -0.11 8.83
C LYS A 35 0.75 -0.49 9.53
N VAL A 36 0.70 -1.69 10.13
CA VAL A 36 -0.45 -2.11 10.95
C VAL A 36 -0.32 -1.46 12.33
N VAL A 37 -1.38 -0.84 12.83
CA VAL A 37 -1.43 -0.21 14.16
C VAL A 37 -1.91 -1.25 15.18
N PRO A 38 -1.03 -1.81 16.05
CA PRO A 38 -1.40 -2.96 16.89
C PRO A 38 -2.56 -2.69 17.86
N GLY A 39 -2.59 -1.48 18.42
CA GLY A 39 -3.66 -1.06 19.34
C GLY A 39 -5.05 -0.96 18.69
N GLU A 40 -5.14 -0.96 17.36
CA GLU A 40 -6.40 -0.90 16.62
C GLU A 40 -6.69 -2.20 15.86
N CYS A 41 -5.66 -2.92 15.44
CA CYS A 41 -5.83 -4.15 14.68
C CYS A 41 -6.55 -5.24 15.48
N ILE A 42 -7.52 -5.92 14.85
CA ILE A 42 -8.22 -7.08 15.42
C ILE A 42 -7.61 -8.42 14.96
N LEU A 43 -6.49 -8.36 14.23
CA LEU A 43 -5.72 -9.51 13.78
C LEU A 43 -6.50 -10.52 12.91
N CYS A 44 -7.47 -10.05 12.13
CA CYS A 44 -8.26 -10.90 11.24
C CYS A 44 -7.51 -11.42 10.00
N GLY A 45 -6.30 -10.91 9.73
CA GLY A 45 -5.46 -11.38 8.62
C GLY A 45 -5.88 -10.98 7.21
N ARG A 46 -6.98 -10.24 6.99
CA ARG A 46 -7.38 -9.79 5.64
C ARG A 46 -6.29 -9.05 4.87
N CYS A 47 -5.48 -8.24 5.57
CA CYS A 47 -4.38 -7.53 4.94
C CYS A 47 -3.23 -8.45 4.48
N TYR A 48 -3.07 -9.60 5.14
CA TYR A 48 -2.13 -10.68 4.77
C TYR A 48 -2.63 -11.40 3.52
N VAL A 49 -3.87 -11.89 3.54
CA VAL A 49 -4.51 -12.63 2.44
C VAL A 49 -4.56 -11.81 1.15
N HIS A 50 -5.00 -10.55 1.23
CA HIS A 50 -5.23 -9.74 0.03
C HIS A 50 -3.97 -9.03 -0.51
N CYS A 51 -2.80 -9.19 0.13
CA CYS A 51 -1.58 -8.53 -0.32
C CYS A 51 -1.07 -9.18 -1.62
N PRO A 52 -1.13 -8.48 -2.78
CA PRO A 52 -0.74 -9.09 -4.05
C PRO A 52 0.78 -9.20 -4.23
N GLN A 53 1.55 -8.66 -3.29
CA GLN A 53 3.03 -8.67 -3.33
C GLN A 53 3.61 -9.60 -2.27
N ASN A 54 2.78 -10.30 -1.49
CA ASN A 54 3.19 -11.06 -0.30
C ASN A 54 4.00 -10.26 0.73
N ALA A 55 3.90 -8.93 0.70
CA ALA A 55 4.66 -8.01 1.56
C ALA A 55 4.19 -7.96 3.02
N LYS A 56 3.16 -8.74 3.39
CA LYS A 56 2.70 -8.89 4.76
C LYS A 56 3.15 -10.25 5.25
N GLU A 57 3.91 -10.24 6.34
CA GLU A 57 4.47 -11.42 6.98
C GLU A 57 3.85 -11.57 8.38
N ILE A 58 3.82 -12.79 8.89
CA ILE A 58 3.28 -13.10 10.21
C ILE A 58 4.47 -13.32 11.15
N SER A 59 4.41 -12.76 12.36
CA SER A 59 5.44 -13.00 13.36
C SER A 59 5.50 -14.49 13.69
N SER A 60 6.67 -15.09 13.57
CA SER A 60 6.83 -16.52 13.73
C SER A 60 7.22 -16.91 15.15
N ASP A 61 6.59 -17.99 15.65
CA ASP A 61 6.95 -18.63 16.92
C ASP A 61 7.83 -19.87 16.69
N LEU A 62 8.28 -20.11 15.46
CA LEU A 62 9.03 -21.30 15.07
C LEU A 62 10.28 -21.51 15.93
N GLU A 63 11.09 -20.45 16.10
CA GLU A 63 12.28 -20.50 16.94
C GLU A 63 11.95 -20.69 18.42
N LYS A 64 10.83 -20.12 18.89
CA LYS A 64 10.34 -20.34 20.25
C LYS A 64 10.00 -21.82 20.48
N VAL A 65 9.37 -22.47 19.50
CA VAL A 65 9.05 -23.90 19.55
C VAL A 65 10.31 -24.76 19.49
N LYS A 66 11.27 -24.44 18.62
CA LYS A 66 12.57 -25.16 18.58
C LYS A 66 13.29 -25.11 19.93
N VAL A 67 13.27 -23.96 20.62
CA VAL A 67 13.80 -23.83 21.97
C VAL A 67 13.02 -24.67 22.99
N LEU A 68 11.68 -24.66 22.93
CA LEU A 68 10.85 -25.49 23.81
C LEU A 68 11.16 -26.98 23.66
N LEU A 69 11.29 -27.47 22.42
CA LEU A 69 11.63 -28.86 22.11
C LEU A 69 13.01 -29.28 22.65
N GLN A 70 13.93 -28.34 22.85
CA GLN A 70 15.24 -28.61 23.45
C GLN A 70 15.24 -28.55 24.98
N GLN A 71 14.37 -27.70 25.57
CA GLN A 71 14.40 -27.39 27.01
C GLN A 71 13.38 -28.20 27.83
N LYS A 72 12.29 -28.65 27.21
CA LYS A 72 11.18 -29.30 27.89
C LYS A 72 11.12 -30.76 27.50
N GLU A 73 10.98 -31.61 28.51
CA GLU A 73 10.78 -33.05 28.30
C GLU A 73 9.44 -33.34 27.61
N LYS A 74 8.40 -32.55 27.93
CA LYS A 74 7.04 -32.71 27.40
C LYS A 74 6.58 -31.45 26.69
N VAL A 75 6.63 -31.48 25.36
CA VAL A 75 6.02 -30.45 24.50
C VAL A 75 4.82 -31.08 23.80
N ILE A 76 3.62 -30.67 24.16
CA ILE A 76 2.37 -31.27 23.68
C ILE A 76 1.67 -30.31 22.73
N VAL A 77 1.16 -30.84 21.63
CA VAL A 77 0.46 -30.06 20.60
C VAL A 77 -1.04 -30.10 20.84
N SER A 78 -1.65 -28.91 20.82
CA SER A 78 -3.09 -28.72 20.68
C SER A 78 -3.39 -28.33 19.23
N ILE A 79 -3.82 -29.28 18.39
CA ILE A 79 -4.07 -29.02 16.96
C ILE A 79 -5.50 -28.52 16.74
N ALA A 80 -5.68 -27.45 15.94
CA ALA A 80 -7.01 -26.97 15.57
C ALA A 80 -7.70 -27.96 14.61
N PRO A 81 -9.00 -28.29 14.81
CA PRO A 81 -9.71 -29.29 13.99
C PRO A 81 -9.77 -28.97 12.49
N SER A 82 -9.53 -27.71 12.10
CA SER A 82 -9.42 -27.31 10.70
C SER A 82 -8.22 -27.93 9.96
N PHE A 83 -7.32 -28.65 10.64
CA PHE A 83 -6.17 -29.32 10.02
C PHE A 83 -6.61 -30.30 8.92
N ILE A 84 -7.73 -31.01 9.10
CA ILE A 84 -8.29 -31.96 8.12
C ILE A 84 -8.66 -31.28 6.80
N ALA A 85 -9.01 -30.00 6.85
CA ALA A 85 -9.32 -29.20 5.67
C ALA A 85 -8.04 -28.64 5.02
N ASN A 86 -7.01 -28.33 5.82
CA ASN A 86 -5.73 -27.79 5.35
C ASN A 86 -4.83 -28.87 4.70
N TYR A 87 -4.77 -30.06 5.30
CA TYR A 87 -3.92 -31.17 4.85
C TYR A 87 -4.78 -32.29 4.27
N ASP A 88 -4.72 -32.47 2.96
CA ASP A 88 -5.56 -33.43 2.23
C ASP A 88 -5.21 -34.89 2.58
N GLY A 89 -6.21 -35.68 2.97
CA GLY A 89 -6.04 -37.10 3.28
C GLY A 89 -5.29 -37.41 4.57
N VAL A 90 -5.06 -36.40 5.43
CA VAL A 90 -4.32 -36.52 6.69
C VAL A 90 -5.29 -36.57 7.86
N ASP A 91 -5.33 -37.70 8.57
CA ASP A 91 -6.05 -37.80 9.84
C ASP A 91 -5.18 -37.38 11.04
N ILE A 92 -5.77 -37.47 12.24
CA ILE A 92 -5.09 -37.09 13.48
C ILE A 92 -3.91 -38.01 13.79
N ASP A 93 -3.99 -39.30 13.43
CA ASP A 93 -2.95 -40.28 13.75
C ASP A 93 -1.70 -40.05 12.90
N VAL A 94 -1.86 -39.81 11.59
CA VAL A 94 -0.75 -39.38 10.71
C VAL A 94 -0.08 -38.12 11.26
N LEU A 95 -0.88 -37.14 11.68
CA LEU A 95 -0.34 -35.90 12.21
C LEU A 95 0.39 -36.14 13.54
N ARG A 96 -0.13 -37.03 14.40
CA ARG A 96 0.46 -37.40 15.68
C ARG A 96 1.80 -38.10 15.49
N GLU A 97 1.86 -39.14 14.64
CA GLU A 97 3.10 -39.85 14.34
C GLU A 97 4.18 -38.91 13.78
N LEU A 98 3.80 -38.07 12.81
CA LEU A 98 4.71 -37.12 12.19
C LEU A 98 5.26 -36.11 13.22
N LEU A 99 4.40 -35.53 14.04
CA LEU A 99 4.81 -34.54 15.04
C LEU A 99 5.64 -35.17 16.16
N ILE A 100 5.36 -36.42 16.54
CA ILE A 100 6.22 -37.16 17.50
C ILE A 100 7.63 -37.33 16.92
N GLU A 101 7.75 -37.67 15.64
CA GLU A 101 9.05 -37.78 14.97
C GLU A 101 9.76 -36.41 14.82
N LEU A 102 9.01 -35.31 14.73
CA LEU A 102 9.55 -33.95 14.84
C LEU A 102 10.05 -33.58 16.26
N GLY A 103 9.76 -34.40 17.26
CA GLY A 103 10.23 -34.27 18.64
C GLY A 103 9.16 -33.82 19.64
N PHE A 104 7.89 -33.69 19.24
CA PHE A 104 6.81 -33.43 20.18
C PHE A 104 6.51 -34.67 21.03
N TYR A 105 6.04 -34.47 22.25
CA TYR A 105 5.72 -35.56 23.17
C TYR A 105 4.37 -36.22 22.84
N ASP A 106 3.36 -35.41 22.52
CA ASP A 106 2.03 -35.88 22.14
C ASP A 106 1.27 -34.83 21.32
N VAL A 107 0.21 -35.25 20.64
CA VAL A 107 -0.69 -34.39 19.85
C VAL A 107 -2.13 -34.74 20.19
N GLU A 108 -2.88 -33.72 20.58
CA GLU A 108 -4.30 -33.84 20.90
C GLU A 108 -5.12 -32.79 20.14
N GLU A 109 -6.33 -33.15 19.73
CA GLU A 109 -7.24 -32.23 19.08
C GLU A 109 -7.81 -31.20 20.04
N THR A 110 -7.79 -29.93 19.63
CA THR A 110 -8.44 -28.83 20.35
C THR A 110 -9.97 -29.03 20.42
N ALA A 111 -10.54 -29.86 19.53
CA ALA A 111 -11.96 -30.19 19.52
C ALA A 111 -12.43 -30.86 20.83
N ILE A 112 -11.54 -31.57 21.55
CA ILE A 112 -11.83 -32.15 22.87
C ILE A 112 -12.31 -31.07 23.84
N ALA A 113 -11.59 -29.94 23.90
CA ALA A 113 -11.95 -28.83 24.76
C ALA A 113 -13.10 -27.98 24.19
N ALA A 114 -13.33 -28.03 22.88
CA ALA A 114 -14.49 -27.39 22.26
C ALA A 114 -15.80 -27.98 22.79
N GLU A 115 -15.83 -29.27 23.14
CA GLU A 115 -16.97 -29.90 23.84
C GLU A 115 -17.31 -29.18 25.14
N TRP A 116 -16.30 -28.91 25.98
CA TRP A 116 -16.50 -28.23 27.26
C TRP A 116 -16.90 -26.76 27.10
N VAL A 117 -16.35 -26.10 26.08
CA VAL A 117 -16.72 -24.73 25.73
C VAL A 117 -18.18 -24.66 25.29
N LYS A 118 -18.63 -25.60 24.47
CA LYS A 118 -20.04 -25.70 24.05
C LYS A 118 -20.95 -26.01 25.24
N ASP A 119 -20.58 -26.92 26.14
CA ASP A 119 -21.36 -27.16 27.36
C ASP A 119 -21.46 -25.89 28.22
N SER A 120 -20.38 -25.12 28.34
CA SER A 120 -20.43 -23.83 29.04
C SER A 120 -21.37 -22.83 28.37
N TYR A 121 -21.40 -22.76 27.03
CA TYR A 121 -22.37 -21.92 26.32
C TYR A 121 -23.81 -22.38 26.56
N GLN A 122 -24.06 -23.69 26.60
CA GLN A 122 -25.36 -24.26 26.95
C GLN A 122 -25.78 -23.84 28.37
N ASP A 123 -24.88 -23.94 29.35
CA ASP A 123 -25.15 -23.51 30.73
C ASP A 123 -25.51 -22.02 30.81
N TYR A 124 -24.80 -21.16 30.07
CA TYR A 124 -25.14 -19.73 30.00
C TYR A 124 -26.51 -19.50 29.34
N LEU A 125 -26.84 -20.24 28.28
CA LEU A 125 -28.14 -20.16 27.62
C LEU A 125 -29.30 -20.51 28.56
N GLU A 126 -29.10 -21.47 29.46
CA GLU A 126 -30.10 -21.90 30.44
C GLU A 126 -30.21 -20.96 31.64
N GLN A 127 -29.09 -20.35 32.07
CA GLN A 127 -29.06 -19.48 33.24
C GLN A 127 -29.43 -18.02 32.93
N TYR A 128 -29.06 -17.52 31.75
CA TYR A 128 -29.31 -16.14 31.33
C TYR A 128 -30.51 -16.08 30.38
N GLN A 129 -31.71 -16.02 30.95
CA GLN A 129 -32.90 -15.64 30.21
C GLN A 129 -33.61 -14.41 30.82
N PRO A 130 -34.05 -13.42 30.00
CA PRO A 130 -33.78 -13.23 28.57
C PRO A 130 -32.76 -12.10 28.28
N SER A 131 -31.61 -12.44 27.66
CA SER A 131 -30.63 -11.47 27.13
C SER A 131 -29.99 -11.95 25.82
N ILE A 132 -29.27 -11.07 25.12
CA ILE A 132 -28.47 -11.39 23.94
C ILE A 132 -27.16 -12.05 24.39
N LEU A 133 -26.75 -13.15 23.75
CA LEU A 133 -25.50 -13.85 24.04
C LEU A 133 -24.66 -13.99 22.76
N ILE A 134 -23.39 -13.60 22.83
CA ILE A 134 -22.41 -13.66 21.74
C ILE A 134 -21.29 -14.63 22.12
N THR A 135 -20.97 -15.58 21.24
CA THR A 135 -19.88 -16.55 21.49
C THR A 135 -18.50 -15.87 21.50
N SER A 136 -17.57 -16.42 22.28
CA SER A 136 -16.26 -15.81 22.55
C SER A 136 -15.05 -16.65 22.11
N ALA A 137 -15.29 -17.69 21.30
CA ALA A 137 -14.24 -18.58 20.79
C ALA A 137 -13.31 -17.90 19.76
N CYS A 138 -13.83 -16.92 18.99
CA CYS A 138 -13.07 -16.18 17.98
C CYS A 138 -12.37 -14.96 18.59
N HIS A 139 -11.05 -15.04 18.78
CA HIS A 139 -10.29 -13.96 19.42
C HIS A 139 -10.35 -12.63 18.65
N SER A 140 -10.43 -12.67 17.31
CA SER A 140 -10.60 -11.45 16.49
C SER A 140 -11.95 -10.75 16.73
N VAL A 141 -13.02 -11.51 17.02
CA VAL A 141 -14.31 -10.93 17.43
C VAL A 141 -14.21 -10.35 18.83
N ASN A 142 -13.56 -11.05 19.77
CA ASN A 142 -13.30 -10.51 21.11
C ASN A 142 -12.55 -9.17 21.04
N LEU A 143 -11.49 -9.09 20.24
CA LEU A 143 -10.74 -7.85 20.01
C LEU A 143 -11.60 -6.76 19.35
N LEU A 144 -12.48 -7.13 18.41
CA LEU A 144 -13.41 -6.19 17.78
C LEU A 144 -14.34 -5.56 18.83
N ILE A 145 -14.97 -6.38 19.68
CA ILE A 145 -15.86 -5.90 20.73
C ILE A 145 -15.07 -5.08 21.76
N GLN A 146 -13.96 -5.61 22.27
CA GLN A 146 -13.13 -4.91 23.26
C GLN A 146 -12.61 -3.54 22.80
N LYS A 147 -12.28 -3.39 21.50
CA LYS A 147 -11.68 -2.14 20.95
C LYS A 147 -12.69 -1.16 20.35
N TYR A 148 -13.77 -1.66 19.74
CA TYR A 148 -14.70 -0.85 18.93
C TYR A 148 -16.15 -0.87 19.44
N TYR A 149 -16.54 -1.88 20.23
CA TYR A 149 -17.87 -2.01 20.81
C TYR A 149 -17.81 -2.33 22.32
N PRO A 150 -17.05 -1.55 23.12
CA PRO A 150 -16.82 -1.86 24.54
C PRO A 150 -18.11 -1.82 25.37
N ASP A 151 -19.11 -1.05 24.90
CA ASP A 151 -20.46 -0.98 25.44
C ASP A 151 -21.25 -2.29 25.32
N LEU A 152 -20.87 -3.17 24.40
CA LEU A 152 -21.53 -4.45 24.17
C LEU A 152 -20.82 -5.64 24.83
N LEU A 153 -19.81 -5.39 25.66
CA LEU A 153 -19.03 -6.46 26.32
C LEU A 153 -19.89 -7.34 27.24
N GLU A 154 -20.99 -6.82 27.78
CA GLU A 154 -21.91 -7.59 28.63
C GLU A 154 -22.59 -8.74 27.88
N TYR A 155 -22.75 -8.63 26.55
CA TYR A 155 -23.34 -9.68 25.71
C TYR A 155 -22.32 -10.75 25.31
N LEU A 156 -21.01 -10.49 25.45
CA LEU A 156 -19.96 -11.44 25.12
C LEU A 156 -19.83 -12.49 26.23
N VAL A 157 -20.14 -13.75 25.92
CA VAL A 157 -20.17 -14.81 26.93
C VAL A 157 -18.77 -15.03 27.52
N PRO A 158 -18.58 -14.93 28.85
CA PRO A 158 -17.28 -14.91 29.52
C PRO A 158 -16.66 -16.32 29.65
N VAL A 159 -16.45 -16.99 28.52
CA VAL A 159 -15.92 -18.35 28.41
C VAL A 159 -14.59 -18.35 27.67
N LYS A 160 -13.66 -19.20 28.09
CA LYS A 160 -12.37 -19.42 27.44
C LYS A 160 -12.56 -19.97 26.02
N SER A 161 -11.66 -19.63 25.11
CA SER A 161 -11.68 -20.29 23.80
C SER A 161 -11.23 -21.76 23.92
N PRO A 162 -11.59 -22.63 22.96
CA PRO A 162 -11.16 -24.03 22.98
C PRO A 162 -9.64 -24.19 23.11
N MET A 163 -8.85 -23.32 22.48
CA MET A 163 -7.38 -23.30 22.62
C MET A 163 -6.96 -23.12 24.09
N GLN A 164 -7.52 -22.13 24.78
CA GLN A 164 -7.17 -21.84 26.17
C GLN A 164 -7.66 -22.95 27.12
N ALA A 165 -8.88 -23.44 26.90
CA ALA A 165 -9.46 -24.54 27.67
C ALA A 165 -8.63 -25.82 27.52
N HIS A 166 -8.18 -26.14 26.30
CA HIS A 166 -7.36 -27.32 26.04
C HIS A 166 -5.97 -27.21 26.65
N GLY A 167 -5.29 -26.06 26.48
CA GLY A 167 -3.99 -25.84 27.10
C GLY A 167 -4.03 -25.92 28.62
N GLN A 168 -5.12 -25.43 29.23
CA GLN A 168 -5.35 -25.59 30.67
C GLN A 168 -5.50 -27.06 31.10
N ASP A 169 -6.24 -27.86 30.33
CA ASP A 169 -6.40 -29.31 30.61
C ASP A 169 -5.08 -30.06 30.45
N ILE A 170 -4.36 -29.84 29.35
CA ILE A 170 -3.05 -30.48 29.09
C ILE A 170 -2.08 -30.19 30.22
N LYS A 171 -1.93 -28.91 30.64
CA LYS A 171 -1.04 -28.54 31.76
C LYS A 171 -1.51 -29.08 33.10
N THR A 172 -2.81 -29.38 33.25
CA THR A 172 -3.33 -30.03 34.47
C THR A 172 -2.98 -31.51 34.50
N ARG A 173 -3.01 -32.20 33.35
CA ARG A 173 -2.65 -33.63 33.24
C ARG A 173 -1.15 -33.86 33.22
N TYR A 174 -0.40 -32.95 32.62
CA TYR A 174 1.05 -33.03 32.46
C TYR A 174 1.71 -31.82 33.12
N GLN A 175 2.08 -31.99 34.39
CA GLN A 175 2.84 -30.98 35.13
C GLN A 175 4.14 -30.64 34.39
N ASP A 176 4.50 -29.35 34.34
CA ASP A 176 5.68 -28.79 33.67
C ASP A 176 5.73 -28.90 32.13
N ALA A 177 4.69 -29.45 31.50
CA ALA A 177 4.59 -29.51 30.04
C ALA A 177 4.46 -28.12 29.41
N ALA A 178 5.12 -27.97 28.27
CA ALA A 178 4.87 -26.88 27.34
C ALA A 178 3.75 -27.28 26.37
N VAL A 179 2.86 -26.34 26.07
CA VAL A 179 1.76 -26.53 25.14
C VAL A 179 1.94 -25.63 23.93
N VAL A 180 1.95 -26.24 22.74
CA VAL A 180 2.01 -25.54 21.46
C VAL A 180 0.66 -25.67 20.77
N PHE A 181 -0.02 -24.56 20.50
CA PHE A 181 -1.21 -24.60 19.68
C PHE A 181 -0.82 -24.46 18.20
N ILE A 182 -1.45 -25.25 17.33
CA ILE A 182 -1.24 -25.17 15.88
C ILE A 182 -2.57 -24.95 15.17
N GLY A 183 -2.69 -23.90 14.35
CA GLY A 183 -3.97 -23.59 13.70
C GLY A 183 -3.93 -22.56 12.56
N PRO A 184 -5.11 -22.19 12.02
CA PRO A 184 -5.21 -21.34 10.83
C PRO A 184 -5.28 -19.84 11.13
N CYS A 185 -5.09 -19.43 12.38
CA CYS A 185 -5.48 -18.09 12.84
C CYS A 185 -4.32 -17.30 13.45
N ILE A 186 -4.12 -16.07 12.96
CA ILE A 186 -3.09 -15.15 13.44
C ILE A 186 -3.43 -14.61 14.83
N SER A 187 -4.70 -14.31 15.11
CA SER A 187 -5.11 -13.71 16.39
C SER A 187 -4.93 -14.66 17.58
N LYS A 188 -4.77 -15.97 17.36
CA LYS A 188 -4.43 -16.91 18.43
C LYS A 188 -3.05 -16.68 19.03
N LYS A 189 -2.09 -16.12 18.28
CA LYS A 189 -0.79 -15.68 18.82
C LYS A 189 -0.99 -14.57 19.87
N ASP A 190 -1.82 -13.58 19.56
CA ASP A 190 -2.19 -12.51 20.51
C ASP A 190 -3.01 -13.02 21.69
N GLU A 191 -3.89 -14.02 21.48
CA GLU A 191 -4.63 -14.64 22.57
C GLU A 191 -3.72 -15.37 23.56
N ALA A 192 -2.70 -16.08 23.07
CA ALA A 192 -1.72 -16.76 23.92
C ALA A 192 -0.88 -15.75 24.72
N ASP A 193 -0.42 -14.67 24.08
CA ASP A 193 0.37 -13.62 24.74
C ASP A 193 -0.46 -12.80 25.75
N SER A 194 -1.72 -12.50 25.43
CA SER A 194 -2.61 -11.70 26.28
C SER A 194 -3.10 -12.46 27.50
N TYR A 195 -3.14 -13.80 27.44
CA TYR A 195 -3.61 -14.67 28.50
C TYR A 195 -2.58 -15.77 28.78
N PRO A 196 -1.45 -15.42 29.43
CA PRO A 196 -0.36 -16.36 29.67
C PRO A 196 -0.78 -17.49 30.61
N GLY A 197 -0.05 -18.61 30.55
CA GLY A 197 -0.21 -19.76 31.43
C GLY A 197 -0.98 -20.94 30.84
N PHE A 198 -1.67 -20.76 29.70
CA PHE A 198 -2.38 -21.84 29.01
C PHE A 198 -1.59 -22.40 27.83
N ILE A 199 -1.03 -21.52 26.99
CA ILE A 199 -0.32 -21.85 25.75
C ILE A 199 1.05 -21.20 25.78
N ASP A 200 2.11 -21.95 25.47
CA ASP A 200 3.49 -21.47 25.49
C ASP A 200 3.94 -20.95 24.13
N ALA A 201 3.42 -21.48 23.02
CA ALA A 201 3.69 -20.99 21.67
C ALA A 201 2.53 -21.28 20.72
N VAL A 202 2.41 -20.49 19.64
CA VAL A 202 1.37 -20.68 18.62
C VAL A 202 1.99 -20.75 17.24
N LEU A 203 1.87 -21.89 16.56
CA LEU A 203 2.25 -22.03 15.16
C LEU A 203 1.03 -21.94 14.25
N THR A 204 1.25 -21.34 13.09
CA THR A 204 0.31 -21.42 11.97
C THR A 204 0.53 -22.72 11.20
N PHE A 205 -0.44 -23.14 10.38
CA PHE A 205 -0.24 -24.27 9.46
C PHE A 205 0.91 -24.01 8.46
N ASP A 206 1.17 -22.76 8.07
CA ASP A 206 2.34 -22.40 7.26
C ASP A 206 3.64 -22.73 7.99
N GLU A 207 3.77 -22.31 9.25
CA GLU A 207 4.95 -22.57 10.08
C GLU A 207 5.15 -24.07 10.35
N LEU A 208 4.07 -24.82 10.58
CA LEU A 208 4.14 -26.28 10.68
C LEU A 208 4.65 -26.89 9.38
N SER A 209 4.10 -26.47 8.24
CA SER A 209 4.52 -27.00 6.93
C SER A 209 6.00 -26.69 6.64
N MET A 210 6.50 -25.52 7.07
CA MET A 210 7.92 -25.19 7.01
C MET A 210 8.77 -26.13 7.88
N MET A 211 8.34 -26.45 9.11
CA MET A 211 9.05 -27.42 9.98
C MET A 211 9.19 -28.80 9.33
N ILE A 212 8.09 -29.28 8.73
CA ILE A 212 8.04 -30.59 8.07
C ILE A 212 9.01 -30.61 6.88
N GLN A 213 8.99 -29.54 6.06
CA GLN A 213 9.86 -29.39 4.90
C GLN A 213 11.35 -29.28 5.29
N GLU A 214 11.68 -28.52 6.34
CA GLU A 214 13.06 -28.39 6.86
C GLU A 214 13.67 -29.75 7.26
N LYS A 215 12.82 -30.70 7.69
CA LYS A 215 13.22 -32.06 8.06
C LYS A 215 13.13 -33.08 6.91
N GLY A 216 12.65 -32.66 5.74
CA GLY A 216 12.48 -33.55 4.59
C GLY A 216 11.41 -34.63 4.77
N MET A 217 10.44 -34.39 5.67
CA MET A 217 9.37 -35.33 6.00
C MET A 217 8.14 -35.08 5.12
N SER A 218 7.25 -36.07 5.04
CA SER A 218 6.00 -35.96 4.27
C SER A 218 4.88 -36.76 4.92
N PHE A 219 3.66 -36.24 4.90
CA PHE A 219 2.47 -36.93 5.42
C PHE A 219 2.27 -38.32 4.79
N ASN A 220 2.66 -38.51 3.53
CA ASN A 220 2.50 -39.77 2.79
C ASN A 220 3.37 -40.92 3.34
N GLN A 221 4.31 -40.64 4.25
CA GLN A 221 5.18 -41.64 4.87
C GLN A 221 4.47 -42.40 6.00
N TYR A 222 3.38 -41.86 6.52
CA TYR A 222 2.62 -42.41 7.64
C TYR A 222 1.32 -43.02 7.15
N LYS A 223 0.77 -43.94 7.93
CA LYS A 223 -0.50 -44.58 7.62
C LYS A 223 -1.59 -43.95 8.46
N ASN A 224 -2.74 -43.73 7.83
CA ASN A 224 -3.96 -43.41 8.55
C ASN A 224 -4.24 -44.50 9.59
N GLY A 225 -4.66 -44.08 10.77
CA GLY A 225 -4.96 -44.98 11.88
C GLY A 225 -6.16 -45.87 11.58
N ASP A 226 -6.30 -46.95 12.36
CA ASP A 226 -7.57 -47.65 12.44
C ASP A 226 -8.61 -46.68 13.04
N LYS A 227 -9.84 -46.65 12.47
CA LYS A 227 -10.92 -45.69 12.80
C LYS A 227 -11.52 -45.88 14.23
N ASP A 228 -10.67 -46.05 15.24
CA ASP A 228 -11.08 -46.24 16.63
C ASP A 228 -11.39 -44.91 17.34
N ASP A 229 -11.10 -43.77 16.70
CA ASP A 229 -11.47 -42.45 17.20
C ASP A 229 -12.88 -42.06 16.75
N GLU A 230 -13.86 -42.25 17.64
CA GLU A 230 -15.27 -42.03 17.36
C GLU A 230 -15.54 -40.54 17.01
N PRO A 231 -16.12 -40.24 15.83
CA PRO A 231 -16.48 -38.88 15.45
C PRO A 231 -17.44 -38.23 16.45
N PHE A 232 -17.16 -36.98 16.83
CA PHE A 232 -18.00 -36.20 17.75
C PHE A 232 -18.34 -34.80 17.22
N LYS A 233 -19.45 -34.23 17.71
CA LYS A 233 -20.04 -32.98 17.20
C LYS A 233 -19.10 -31.79 17.26
N SER A 234 -18.34 -31.64 18.34
CA SER A 234 -17.51 -30.44 18.55
C SER A 234 -16.38 -30.26 17.53
N ARG A 235 -16.13 -31.25 16.66
CA ARG A 235 -15.31 -31.09 15.45
C ARG A 235 -15.92 -30.12 14.42
N PHE A 236 -17.21 -29.78 14.51
CA PHE A 236 -17.87 -28.78 13.65
C PHE A 236 -17.48 -27.32 13.97
N PHE A 237 -16.87 -27.04 15.12
CA PHE A 237 -16.46 -25.69 15.55
C PHE A 237 -15.76 -24.80 14.50
N PRO A 238 -14.88 -25.31 13.61
CA PRO A 238 -14.19 -24.44 12.65
C PRO A 238 -15.07 -24.03 11.46
N THR A 239 -16.32 -24.50 11.37
CA THR A 239 -17.28 -24.14 10.32
C THR A 239 -18.25 -23.05 10.76
N ASN A 240 -18.89 -22.38 9.80
CA ASN A 240 -19.98 -21.43 10.08
C ASN A 240 -21.20 -22.18 10.67
N GLY A 241 -21.67 -21.75 11.83
CA GLY A 241 -22.76 -22.39 12.59
C GLY A 241 -22.28 -23.64 13.34
N GLY A 242 -20.97 -23.83 13.44
CA GLY A 242 -20.34 -25.01 14.02
C GLY A 242 -20.56 -25.14 15.51
N ILE A 243 -20.55 -24.01 16.23
CA ILE A 243 -20.82 -23.97 17.67
C ILE A 243 -22.30 -24.28 17.91
N ILE A 244 -23.18 -23.64 17.16
CA ILE A 244 -24.64 -23.86 17.24
C ILE A 244 -24.97 -25.34 16.97
N LYS A 245 -24.44 -25.93 15.90
CA LYS A 245 -24.62 -27.36 15.57
C LYS A 245 -24.11 -28.30 16.68
N SER A 246 -23.10 -27.86 17.43
CA SER A 246 -22.51 -28.65 18.49
C SER A 246 -23.31 -28.60 19.79
N LEU A 247 -24.29 -27.69 19.95
CA LEU A 247 -25.08 -27.56 21.18
C LEU A 247 -25.81 -28.87 21.55
N ASN A 248 -26.09 -29.03 22.84
CA ASN A 248 -26.75 -30.23 23.35
C ASN A 248 -28.21 -30.29 22.92
N HIS A 249 -28.89 -29.15 22.99
CA HIS A 249 -30.28 -29.00 22.59
C HIS A 249 -30.56 -27.53 22.25
N TYR A 250 -31.66 -27.34 21.53
CA TYR A 250 -32.15 -26.02 21.13
C TYR A 250 -33.34 -25.63 22.01
N ASN A 251 -33.45 -24.34 22.30
CA ASN A 251 -34.62 -23.75 22.95
C ASN A 251 -35.43 -22.99 21.89
N ASP A 252 -36.71 -23.34 21.74
CA ASP A 252 -37.61 -22.75 20.74
C ASP A 252 -37.85 -21.24 20.96
N ASP A 253 -37.66 -20.75 22.19
CA ASP A 253 -37.78 -19.34 22.54
C ASP A 253 -36.51 -18.52 22.18
N ILE A 254 -35.45 -19.16 21.70
CA ILE A 254 -34.17 -18.51 21.36
C ILE A 254 -33.95 -18.52 19.85
N HIS A 255 -33.61 -17.36 19.31
CA HIS A 255 -33.15 -17.22 17.94
C HIS A 255 -31.64 -17.50 17.85
N TYR A 256 -31.27 -18.56 17.14
CA TYR A 256 -29.88 -18.91 16.87
C TYR A 256 -29.42 -18.31 15.55
N LEU A 257 -28.39 -17.47 15.59
CA LEU A 257 -27.82 -16.83 14.42
C LEU A 257 -26.32 -17.12 14.31
N SER A 258 -25.87 -17.44 13.11
CA SER A 258 -24.44 -17.53 12.81
C SER A 258 -24.02 -16.42 11.87
N ILE A 259 -23.05 -15.63 12.32
CA ILE A 259 -22.54 -14.44 11.64
C ILE A 259 -21.03 -14.60 11.42
N ASP A 260 -20.63 -14.58 10.15
CA ASP A 260 -19.24 -14.65 9.75
C ASP A 260 -18.79 -13.44 8.93
N GLY A 261 -17.49 -13.14 8.97
CA GLY A 261 -16.92 -11.96 8.32
C GLY A 261 -17.04 -10.69 9.18
N VAL A 262 -15.95 -9.92 9.26
CA VAL A 262 -15.86 -8.75 10.15
C VAL A 262 -16.91 -7.69 9.84
N GLU A 263 -17.19 -7.42 8.57
CA GLU A 263 -18.14 -6.39 8.16
C GLU A 263 -19.57 -6.76 8.58
N ARG A 264 -19.97 -8.03 8.46
CA ARG A 264 -21.26 -8.51 8.98
C ARG A 264 -21.29 -8.48 10.50
N CYS A 265 -20.19 -8.89 11.15
CA CYS A 265 -20.06 -8.78 12.60
C CYS A 265 -20.28 -7.35 13.11
N MET A 266 -19.64 -6.37 12.47
CA MET A 266 -19.82 -4.95 12.79
C MET A 266 -21.27 -4.49 12.60
N ALA A 267 -21.89 -4.86 11.47
CA ALA A 267 -23.28 -4.52 11.21
C ALA A 267 -24.25 -5.13 12.25
N THR A 268 -24.03 -6.39 12.65
CA THR A 268 -24.79 -7.05 13.72
C THR A 268 -24.59 -6.37 15.07
N LEU A 269 -23.36 -6.02 15.44
CA LEU A 269 -23.08 -5.30 16.68
C LEU A 269 -23.71 -3.90 16.69
N ASP A 270 -23.70 -3.18 15.57
CA ASP A 270 -24.40 -1.91 15.43
C ASP A 270 -25.91 -2.05 15.54
N ASP A 271 -26.48 -3.19 15.12
CA ASP A 271 -27.89 -3.49 15.28
C ASP A 271 -28.26 -3.77 16.75
N ILE A 272 -27.43 -4.58 17.43
CA ILE A 272 -27.56 -4.84 18.87
C ILE A 272 -27.49 -3.53 19.67
N ARG A 273 -26.57 -2.62 19.33
CA ARG A 273 -26.41 -1.31 19.98
C ARG A 273 -27.66 -0.42 19.84
N LYS A 274 -28.41 -0.53 18.75
CA LYS A 274 -29.68 0.23 18.58
C LYS A 274 -30.79 -0.26 19.50
N GLY A 275 -30.63 -1.43 20.12
CA GLY A 275 -31.59 -2.04 21.03
C GLY A 275 -32.76 -2.72 20.30
N ASN A 276 -33.77 -3.13 21.08
CA ASN A 276 -35.00 -3.83 20.66
C ASN A 276 -34.84 -5.30 20.23
N LEU A 277 -33.65 -5.88 20.40
CA LEU A 277 -33.40 -7.31 20.20
C LEU A 277 -33.36 -8.01 21.54
N THR A 278 -33.97 -9.18 21.63
CA THR A 278 -33.94 -10.06 22.81
C THR A 278 -33.98 -11.51 22.36
N HIS A 279 -33.62 -12.44 23.24
CA HIS A 279 -33.69 -13.88 22.97
C HIS A 279 -32.83 -14.32 21.76
N CYS A 280 -31.57 -13.89 21.71
CA CYS A 280 -30.66 -14.23 20.61
C CYS A 280 -29.39 -14.90 21.13
N PHE A 281 -29.02 -16.04 20.52
CA PHE A 281 -27.69 -16.63 20.63
C PHE A 281 -26.95 -16.47 19.30
N ILE A 282 -25.85 -15.73 19.34
CA ILE A 282 -25.13 -15.28 18.16
C ILE A 282 -23.74 -15.92 18.15
N GLU A 283 -23.54 -16.87 17.25
CA GLU A 283 -22.22 -17.37 16.90
C GLU A 283 -21.53 -16.35 15.98
N MET A 284 -20.40 -15.80 16.43
CA MET A 284 -19.67 -14.79 15.66
C MET A 284 -18.25 -15.22 15.31
N SER A 285 -17.90 -15.09 14.03
CA SER A 285 -16.57 -15.40 13.50
C SER A 285 -16.04 -14.31 12.58
N ALA A 286 -14.78 -13.90 12.76
CA ALA A 286 -14.20 -12.82 11.96
C ALA A 286 -13.92 -13.20 10.49
N CYS A 287 -13.70 -14.48 10.20
CA CYS A 287 -13.37 -14.98 8.86
C CYS A 287 -14.63 -15.50 8.16
N GLU A 288 -14.75 -15.28 6.85
CA GLU A 288 -15.84 -15.84 6.05
C GLU A 288 -15.70 -17.36 6.01
N GLY A 289 -16.76 -18.10 6.33
CA GLY A 289 -16.69 -19.56 6.51
C GLY A 289 -16.11 -20.01 7.85
N SER A 290 -15.90 -19.12 8.83
CA SER A 290 -15.28 -19.42 10.13
C SER A 290 -13.81 -19.85 10.00
N CYS A 291 -13.27 -20.64 10.93
CA CYS A 291 -11.84 -20.96 11.02
C CYS A 291 -11.31 -21.74 9.81
N VAL A 292 -12.15 -22.50 9.10
CA VAL A 292 -11.76 -23.14 7.82
C VAL A 292 -11.49 -22.12 6.71
N GLY A 293 -12.08 -20.93 6.79
CA GLY A 293 -11.74 -19.77 5.96
C GLY A 293 -10.70 -18.85 6.61
N GLY A 294 -9.92 -19.37 7.56
CA GLY A 294 -8.89 -18.60 8.27
C GLY A 294 -7.79 -18.08 7.33
N PRO A 295 -7.08 -17.00 7.72
CA PRO A 295 -6.18 -16.27 6.82
C PRO A 295 -4.98 -17.08 6.32
N ILE A 296 -4.58 -18.13 7.05
CA ILE A 296 -3.50 -19.02 6.62
C ILE A 296 -3.96 -19.92 5.47
N MET A 297 -5.15 -20.53 5.63
CA MET A 297 -5.73 -21.42 4.63
C MET A 297 -6.15 -20.63 3.37
N GLU A 298 -6.90 -19.53 3.56
CA GLU A 298 -7.44 -18.73 2.44
C GLU A 298 -6.36 -18.20 1.49
N LYS A 299 -5.16 -17.91 2.00
CA LYS A 299 -4.05 -17.43 1.17
C LYS A 299 -3.55 -18.48 0.17
N HIS A 300 -3.57 -19.76 0.53
CA HIS A 300 -3.06 -20.85 -0.32
C HIS A 300 -4.14 -21.56 -1.11
N HIS A 301 -5.30 -21.80 -0.49
CA HIS A 301 -6.45 -22.40 -1.15
C HIS A 301 -7.75 -21.78 -0.65
N LYS A 302 -8.57 -21.30 -1.58
CA LYS A 302 -9.92 -20.82 -1.30
C LYS A 302 -10.93 -21.81 -1.88
N THR A 303 -11.21 -22.89 -1.13
CA THR A 303 -12.10 -23.97 -1.56
C THR A 303 -13.25 -24.20 -0.57
N PRO A 304 -14.17 -23.23 -0.38
CA PRO A 304 -15.14 -23.24 0.73
C PRO A 304 -15.98 -24.53 0.82
N LEU A 305 -16.45 -25.04 -0.32
CA LEU A 305 -17.25 -26.27 -0.36
C LEU A 305 -16.44 -27.49 0.09
N ARG A 306 -15.23 -27.65 -0.44
CA ARG A 306 -14.37 -28.80 -0.14
C ARG A 306 -13.93 -28.78 1.32
N ASP A 307 -13.51 -27.61 1.80
CA ASP A 307 -13.02 -27.43 3.16
C ASP A 307 -14.13 -27.67 4.19
N TYR A 308 -15.37 -27.24 3.89
CA TYR A 308 -16.54 -27.53 4.71
C TYR A 308 -16.89 -29.03 4.71
N LEU A 309 -16.95 -29.68 3.54
CA LEU A 309 -17.29 -31.10 3.44
C LEU A 309 -16.29 -31.99 4.20
N ARG A 310 -14.99 -31.67 4.16
CA ARG A 310 -13.98 -32.40 4.94
C ARG A 310 -14.23 -32.36 6.45
N ILE A 311 -14.70 -31.24 6.97
CA ILE A 311 -15.08 -31.16 8.38
C ILE A 311 -16.33 -31.97 8.66
N VAL A 312 -17.33 -31.92 7.77
CA VAL A 312 -18.57 -32.69 7.92
C VAL A 312 -18.29 -34.19 7.95
N ASP A 313 -17.45 -34.67 7.05
CA ASP A 313 -17.09 -36.09 6.96
C ASP A 313 -16.23 -36.56 8.15
N TYR A 314 -15.55 -35.64 8.82
CA TYR A 314 -14.69 -35.90 9.98
C TYR A 314 -15.42 -35.76 11.33
N ALA A 315 -16.43 -34.90 11.37
CA ALA A 315 -17.26 -34.66 12.54
C ALA A 315 -18.36 -35.72 12.67
N GLY A 316 -18.75 -36.01 13.90
CA GLY A 316 -19.82 -36.96 14.19
C GLY A 316 -21.11 -36.32 14.67
N GLU A 317 -22.09 -37.17 14.96
CA GLU A 317 -23.39 -36.77 15.50
C GLU A 317 -23.50 -36.92 17.02
N HIS A 318 -22.50 -37.53 17.68
CA HIS A 318 -22.51 -37.78 19.11
C HIS A 318 -21.65 -36.77 19.89
N ASN A 319 -21.96 -36.59 21.17
CA ASN A 319 -21.13 -35.80 22.07
C ASN A 319 -19.98 -36.67 22.58
N LEU A 320 -18.79 -36.08 22.79
CA LEU A 320 -17.64 -36.81 23.33
C LEU A 320 -17.87 -37.32 24.76
N GLY A 321 -18.78 -36.70 25.52
CA GLY A 321 -19.17 -37.13 26.86
C GLY A 321 -18.12 -36.89 27.97
N ARG A 322 -16.91 -36.45 27.62
CA ARG A 322 -15.85 -36.08 28.56
C ARG A 322 -16.16 -34.71 29.17
N LYS A 323 -16.24 -34.61 30.50
CA LYS A 323 -16.41 -33.33 31.22
C LYS A 323 -15.07 -32.77 31.71
N THR A 324 -14.97 -31.45 31.83
CA THR A 324 -13.88 -30.77 32.52
C THR A 324 -14.22 -30.47 33.97
N SER A 325 -13.23 -30.54 34.85
CA SER A 325 -13.35 -30.14 36.26
C SER A 325 -12.89 -28.72 36.53
N LYS A 326 -12.34 -28.02 35.51
CA LYS A 326 -11.77 -26.68 35.66
C LYS A 326 -12.76 -25.62 35.21
N SER A 327 -12.73 -24.47 35.89
CA SER A 327 -13.49 -23.31 35.47
C SER A 327 -13.02 -22.81 34.10
N LEU A 328 -13.97 -22.65 33.19
CA LEU A 328 -13.77 -22.09 31.86
C LEU A 328 -14.07 -20.59 31.79
N THR A 329 -14.26 -19.91 32.92
CA THR A 329 -14.55 -18.47 32.95
C THR A 329 -13.36 -17.66 32.43
N LYS A 330 -13.66 -16.63 31.61
CA LYS A 330 -12.71 -15.66 31.05
C LYS A 330 -13.25 -14.25 31.25
N TYR A 331 -12.38 -13.33 31.65
CA TYR A 331 -12.74 -11.93 31.82
C TYR A 331 -12.28 -11.11 30.62
N PHE A 332 -13.19 -10.29 30.09
CA PHE A 332 -12.93 -9.36 29.02
C PHE A 332 -12.91 -7.93 29.56
N MET A 333 -11.89 -7.15 29.17
CA MET A 333 -11.79 -5.74 29.53
C MET A 333 -11.83 -4.87 28.26
N PRO A 334 -12.42 -3.66 28.33
CA PRO A 334 -12.33 -2.69 27.24
C PRO A 334 -10.86 -2.37 26.91
N ILE A 335 -10.53 -2.40 25.61
CA ILE A 335 -9.25 -1.96 25.06
C ILE A 335 -9.53 -0.67 24.27
N THR A 336 -10.09 0.33 24.93
CA THR A 336 -10.45 1.60 24.29
C THR A 336 -9.25 2.51 24.16
N LYS A 337 -8.98 2.99 22.94
CA LYS A 337 -8.17 4.18 22.72
C LYS A 337 -9.08 5.40 22.60
N LYS A 338 -8.78 6.48 23.33
CA LYS A 338 -9.37 7.80 23.04
C LYS A 338 -9.01 8.17 21.60
N ARG A 339 -10.03 8.34 20.76
CA ARG A 339 -9.89 8.92 19.43
C ARG A 339 -10.15 10.42 19.57
N ASN A 340 -9.26 11.22 19.02
CA ASN A 340 -9.58 12.64 18.81
C ASN A 340 -10.54 12.67 17.62
N GLU A 341 -11.83 12.87 17.91
CA GLU A 341 -12.82 13.05 16.87
C GLU A 341 -12.69 14.47 16.31
N PRO A 342 -12.51 14.61 14.99
CA PRO A 342 -12.42 15.91 14.38
C PRO A 342 -13.79 16.60 14.36
N THR A 343 -13.75 17.92 14.44
CA THR A 343 -14.90 18.77 14.14
C THR A 343 -15.24 18.72 12.65
N ILE A 344 -16.47 19.08 12.31
CA ILE A 344 -16.93 19.19 10.91
C ILE A 344 -16.07 20.19 10.13
N GLU A 345 -15.61 21.25 10.78
CA GLU A 345 -14.75 22.29 10.19
C GLU A 345 -13.36 21.74 9.83
N GLU A 346 -12.74 20.93 10.70
CA GLU A 346 -11.45 20.30 10.42
C GLU A 346 -11.55 19.31 9.25
N ILE A 347 -12.62 18.51 9.20
CA ILE A 347 -12.88 17.63 8.04
C ILE A 347 -13.05 18.44 6.77
N SER A 348 -13.82 19.52 6.80
CA SER A 348 -14.03 20.39 5.63
C SER A 348 -12.72 21.03 5.15
N SER A 349 -11.86 21.46 6.08
CA SER A 349 -10.53 22.00 5.77
C SER A 349 -9.65 20.97 5.04
N ILE A 350 -9.62 19.72 5.52
CA ILE A 350 -8.85 18.63 4.89
C ILE A 350 -9.40 18.29 3.50
N LEU A 351 -10.73 18.24 3.35
CA LEU A 351 -11.37 18.00 2.05
C LEU A 351 -10.98 19.07 1.02
N LYS A 352 -10.99 20.35 1.41
CA LYS A 352 -10.54 21.45 0.52
C LYS A 352 -9.08 21.29 0.11
N GLN A 353 -8.20 20.87 1.02
CA GLN A 353 -6.79 20.59 0.69
C GLN A 353 -6.63 19.41 -0.30
N MET A 354 -7.59 18.48 -0.33
CA MET A 354 -7.69 17.42 -1.34
C MET A 354 -8.37 17.87 -2.65
N GLY A 355 -8.61 19.16 -2.84
CA GLY A 355 -9.31 19.71 -4.01
C GLY A 355 -10.83 19.48 -3.99
N LYS A 356 -11.41 19.14 -2.83
CA LYS A 356 -12.84 18.87 -2.66
C LYS A 356 -13.53 20.11 -2.07
N ASN A 357 -13.97 21.00 -2.94
CA ASN A 357 -14.54 22.29 -2.57
C ASN A 357 -16.05 22.22 -2.34
N ASN A 358 -16.72 21.29 -3.02
CA ASN A 358 -18.16 21.09 -2.92
C ASN A 358 -18.51 19.58 -2.86
N PRO A 359 -19.75 19.21 -2.46
CA PRO A 359 -20.15 17.81 -2.32
C PRO A 359 -20.06 16.97 -3.60
N MET A 360 -20.17 17.57 -4.79
CA MET A 360 -20.04 16.82 -6.06
C MET A 360 -18.59 16.39 -6.33
N ASP A 361 -17.61 17.09 -5.73
CA ASP A 361 -16.20 16.70 -5.86
C ASP A 361 -15.90 15.43 -5.06
N GLU A 362 -16.71 15.10 -4.05
CA GLU A 362 -16.56 13.92 -3.19
C GLU A 362 -16.95 12.63 -3.92
N LEU A 363 -16.09 12.17 -4.83
CA LEU A 363 -16.34 11.01 -5.70
C LEU A 363 -16.58 9.70 -4.94
N ASN A 364 -16.10 9.58 -3.69
CA ASN A 364 -16.22 8.37 -2.86
C ASN A 364 -15.80 7.07 -3.60
N CYS A 365 -14.79 7.16 -4.46
CA CYS A 365 -14.43 6.08 -5.39
C CYS A 365 -13.66 4.90 -4.77
N GLY A 366 -13.27 4.97 -3.50
CA GLY A 366 -12.56 3.87 -2.82
C GLY A 366 -11.07 3.69 -3.16
N SER A 367 -10.54 4.37 -4.19
CA SER A 367 -9.18 4.09 -4.71
C SER A 367 -8.08 4.26 -3.66
N CYS A 368 -8.24 5.24 -2.75
CA CYS A 368 -7.27 5.58 -1.73
C CYS A 368 -7.28 4.68 -0.48
N GLY A 369 -8.16 3.67 -0.39
CA GLY A 369 -8.27 2.83 0.82
C GLY A 369 -9.56 2.99 1.62
N TYR A 370 -10.28 4.08 1.43
CA TYR A 370 -11.41 4.51 2.27
C TYR A 370 -12.69 4.61 1.43
N ASN A 371 -13.83 4.23 2.00
CA ASN A 371 -15.08 4.13 1.24
C ASN A 371 -15.64 5.51 0.90
N THR A 372 -15.38 6.51 1.74
CA THR A 372 -15.78 7.90 1.50
C THR A 372 -14.60 8.87 1.58
N CYS A 373 -14.72 10.01 0.90
CA CYS A 373 -13.78 11.12 1.00
C CYS A 373 -13.70 11.65 2.44
N ARG A 374 -14.82 11.61 3.19
CA ARG A 374 -14.87 11.98 4.61
C ARG A 374 -14.13 11.01 5.52
N GLU A 375 -14.27 9.69 5.31
CA GLU A 375 -13.46 8.69 6.01
C GLU A 375 -11.97 8.89 5.74
N LYS A 376 -11.60 9.21 4.49
CA LYS A 376 -10.23 9.55 4.14
C LYS A 376 -9.74 10.80 4.88
N ALA A 377 -10.55 11.85 4.93
CA ALA A 377 -10.22 13.08 5.66
C ALA A 377 -10.06 12.85 7.16
N LEU A 378 -10.95 12.04 7.77
CA LEU A 378 -10.83 11.59 9.15
C LEU A 378 -9.51 10.86 9.39
N ALA A 379 -9.13 9.97 8.48
CA ALA A 379 -7.87 9.23 8.58
C ALA A 379 -6.63 10.12 8.40
N ILE A 380 -6.69 11.16 7.57
CA ILE A 380 -5.63 12.18 7.47
C ILE A 380 -5.51 12.94 8.80
N HIS A 381 -6.63 13.39 9.38
CA HIS A 381 -6.62 14.07 10.68
C HIS A 381 -5.96 13.19 11.75
N GLN A 382 -6.29 11.89 11.76
CA GLN A 382 -5.72 10.92 12.70
C GLN A 382 -4.26 10.53 12.40
N GLY A 383 -3.62 11.13 11.39
CA GLY A 383 -2.24 10.81 11.00
C GLY A 383 -2.07 9.43 10.35
N LYS A 384 -3.17 8.76 9.97
CA LYS A 384 -3.16 7.41 9.37
C LYS A 384 -3.04 7.44 7.86
N ALA A 385 -3.24 8.58 7.23
CA ALA A 385 -3.39 8.63 5.79
C ALA A 385 -2.78 9.92 5.22
N ASP A 386 -2.30 9.84 3.98
CA ASP A 386 -1.66 10.97 3.30
C ASP A 386 -2.50 11.48 2.12
N PHE A 387 -2.42 12.78 1.82
CA PHE A 387 -3.11 13.41 0.68
C PHE A 387 -2.78 12.75 -0.67
N THR A 388 -1.54 12.31 -0.85
CA THR A 388 -1.03 11.65 -2.07
C THR A 388 -1.65 10.28 -2.34
N MET A 389 -2.40 9.71 -1.39
CA MET A 389 -3.13 8.45 -1.64
C MET A 389 -4.37 8.66 -2.54
N CYS A 390 -4.81 9.91 -2.75
CA CYS A 390 -5.97 10.22 -3.59
C CYS A 390 -5.54 10.38 -5.06
N LEU A 391 -5.74 9.33 -5.86
CA LEU A 391 -5.38 9.33 -7.28
C LEU A 391 -6.07 10.45 -8.09
N PRO A 392 -7.39 10.72 -7.95
CA PRO A 392 -8.02 11.85 -8.63
C PRO A 392 -7.36 13.19 -8.30
N PHE A 393 -7.10 13.45 -7.00
CA PHE A 393 -6.40 14.66 -6.56
C PHE A 393 -4.99 14.78 -7.14
N LEU A 394 -4.22 13.68 -7.14
CA LEU A 394 -2.88 13.68 -7.75
C LEU A 394 -2.94 13.96 -9.25
N LYS A 395 -3.90 13.38 -9.96
CA LYS A 395 -4.10 13.61 -11.40
C LYS A 395 -4.45 15.07 -11.69
N GLU A 396 -5.46 15.62 -11.01
CA GLU A 396 -5.87 17.03 -11.17
C GLU A 396 -4.73 17.99 -10.82
N ARG A 397 -3.99 17.71 -9.74
CA ARG A 397 -2.82 18.51 -9.34
C ARG A 397 -1.70 18.44 -10.38
N ALA A 398 -1.44 17.26 -10.95
CA ALA A 398 -0.45 17.09 -12.00
C ALA A 398 -0.86 17.86 -13.27
N GLU A 399 -2.09 17.70 -13.74
CA GLU A 399 -2.63 18.41 -14.91
C GLU A 399 -2.56 19.93 -14.74
N SER A 400 -2.97 20.44 -13.57
CA SER A 400 -2.87 21.87 -13.25
C SER A 400 -1.42 22.36 -13.26
N PHE A 401 -0.50 21.60 -12.66
CA PHE A 401 0.92 21.93 -12.66
C PHE A 401 1.52 21.95 -14.07
N PHE A 402 1.23 20.94 -14.89
CA PHE A 402 1.67 20.86 -16.28
C PHE A 402 1.10 22.01 -17.12
N HIS A 403 -0.19 22.32 -16.99
CA HIS A 403 -0.80 23.46 -17.71
C HIS A 403 -0.13 24.79 -17.32
N ASN A 404 0.11 25.02 -16.03
CA ASN A 404 0.79 26.23 -15.57
C ASN A 404 2.21 26.35 -16.15
N ILE A 405 2.97 25.26 -16.23
CA ILE A 405 4.30 25.27 -16.87
C ILE A 405 4.18 25.59 -18.36
N LEU A 406 3.32 24.85 -19.07
CA LEU A 406 3.17 24.99 -20.52
C LEU A 406 2.77 26.41 -20.90
N ASP A 407 1.79 26.99 -20.20
CA ASP A 407 1.23 28.31 -20.55
C ASP A 407 2.18 29.49 -20.24
N HIS A 408 3.12 29.31 -19.32
CA HIS A 408 4.11 30.33 -18.95
C HIS A 408 5.50 30.10 -19.55
N THR A 409 5.70 29.00 -20.30
CA THR A 409 6.97 28.72 -20.99
C THR A 409 7.17 29.66 -22.19
N PRO A 410 8.36 30.29 -22.34
CA PRO A 410 8.64 31.22 -23.44
C PRO A 410 8.86 30.54 -24.79
N SER A 411 9.03 29.22 -24.80
CA SER A 411 9.15 28.38 -26.00
C SER A 411 7.77 27.89 -26.46
N GLY A 412 7.56 27.77 -27.77
CA GLY A 412 6.41 27.08 -28.32
C GLY A 412 6.57 25.57 -28.12
N ILE A 413 5.60 24.92 -27.48
CA ILE A 413 5.60 23.47 -27.27
C ILE A 413 4.41 22.87 -28.00
N ILE A 414 4.66 21.79 -28.75
CA ILE A 414 3.64 20.97 -29.43
C ILE A 414 3.90 19.50 -29.06
N VAL A 415 2.85 18.77 -28.71
CA VAL A 415 2.88 17.34 -28.37
C VAL A 415 2.06 16.56 -29.39
N LEU A 416 2.64 15.48 -29.92
CA LEU A 416 2.07 14.64 -30.97
C LEU A 416 1.89 13.19 -30.47
N ASN A 417 0.92 12.47 -31.04
CA ASN A 417 0.79 11.01 -30.90
C ASN A 417 1.66 10.26 -31.93
N GLU A 418 1.61 8.92 -31.91
CA GLU A 418 2.28 8.04 -32.88
C GLU A 418 1.88 8.33 -34.34
N GLN A 419 0.66 8.81 -34.54
CA GLN A 419 0.13 9.17 -35.85
C GLN A 419 0.55 10.58 -36.30
N LEU A 420 1.40 11.27 -35.53
CA LEU A 420 1.87 12.64 -35.77
C LEU A 420 0.74 13.69 -35.75
N GLU A 421 -0.32 13.41 -34.98
CA GLU A 421 -1.46 14.30 -34.76
C GLU A 421 -1.27 15.11 -33.49
N ILE A 422 -1.61 16.39 -33.56
CA ILE A 422 -1.42 17.35 -32.46
C ILE A 422 -2.38 17.04 -31.32
N GLN A 423 -1.84 16.59 -30.20
CA GLN A 423 -2.57 16.31 -28.97
C GLN A 423 -2.66 17.55 -28.08
N GLN A 424 -1.56 18.30 -27.97
CA GLN A 424 -1.48 19.50 -27.13
C GLN A 424 -0.51 20.53 -27.69
N PHE A 425 -0.72 21.79 -27.32
CA PHE A 425 0.20 22.89 -27.62
C PHE A 425 -0.04 24.05 -26.64
N ASN A 426 1.01 24.83 -26.39
CA ASN A 426 0.94 25.94 -25.44
C ASN A 426 0.62 27.30 -26.09
N LYS A 427 0.41 28.32 -25.25
CA LYS A 427 0.12 29.69 -25.69
C LYS A 427 1.22 30.29 -26.58
N MET A 428 2.48 29.94 -26.37
CA MET A 428 3.57 30.43 -27.22
C MET A 428 3.50 29.82 -28.62
N ALA A 429 3.25 28.51 -28.75
CA ALA A 429 3.08 27.88 -30.05
C ALA A 429 1.96 28.57 -30.86
N LYS A 430 0.83 28.93 -30.22
CA LYS A 430 -0.22 29.74 -30.86
C LYS A 430 0.29 31.04 -31.45
N ARG A 431 1.17 31.76 -30.74
CA ARG A 431 1.75 33.03 -31.20
C ARG A 431 2.80 32.84 -32.28
N ILE A 432 3.59 31.77 -32.22
CA ILE A 432 4.60 31.48 -33.23
C ILE A 432 3.93 31.18 -34.58
N PHE A 433 2.91 30.32 -34.55
CA PHE A 433 2.19 29.82 -35.73
C PHE A 433 0.90 30.59 -36.08
N ASN A 434 0.65 31.74 -35.43
CA ASN A 434 -0.54 32.58 -35.67
C ASN A 434 -1.89 31.84 -35.59
N ILE A 435 -2.05 30.96 -34.60
CA ILE A 435 -3.24 30.12 -34.44
C ILE A 435 -4.31 30.86 -33.64
N HIS A 436 -5.47 31.07 -34.24
CA HIS A 436 -6.56 31.84 -33.64
C HIS A 436 -7.40 31.03 -32.64
N HIS A 437 -7.91 29.85 -33.01
CA HIS A 437 -8.67 29.01 -32.10
C HIS A 437 -7.99 27.68 -31.80
N ARG A 438 -8.22 27.17 -30.57
CA ARG A 438 -7.59 25.92 -30.13
C ARG A 438 -8.09 24.70 -30.91
N ARG A 439 -9.35 24.74 -31.37
CA ARG A 439 -10.01 23.63 -32.07
C ARG A 439 -9.55 23.46 -33.52
N ASP A 440 -8.96 24.49 -34.11
CA ASP A 440 -8.60 24.51 -35.53
C ASP A 440 -7.48 23.51 -35.87
N ILE A 441 -6.74 23.04 -34.85
CA ILE A 441 -5.52 22.26 -35.04
C ILE A 441 -5.39 21.05 -34.13
N LEU A 442 -6.29 20.84 -33.16
CA LEU A 442 -6.25 19.63 -32.33
C LEU A 442 -6.70 18.43 -33.14
N GLY A 443 -5.89 17.37 -33.15
CA GLY A 443 -6.13 16.15 -33.95
C GLY A 443 -5.66 16.26 -35.40
N GLU A 444 -5.23 17.43 -35.85
CA GLU A 444 -4.66 17.61 -37.19
C GLU A 444 -3.21 17.12 -37.26
N LYS A 445 -2.76 16.75 -38.46
CA LYS A 445 -1.36 16.36 -38.69
C LYS A 445 -0.43 17.56 -38.52
N ILE A 446 0.71 17.35 -37.87
CA ILE A 446 1.71 18.41 -37.63
C ILE A 446 2.16 19.12 -38.91
N PHE A 447 2.22 18.39 -40.03
CA PHE A 447 2.64 18.90 -41.33
C PHE A 447 1.78 20.05 -41.87
N ASN A 448 0.56 20.24 -41.36
CA ASN A 448 -0.31 21.36 -41.73
C ASN A 448 0.14 22.69 -41.13
N ILE A 449 1.03 22.67 -40.14
CA ILE A 449 1.46 23.85 -39.36
C ILE A 449 2.98 24.00 -39.39
N LEU A 450 3.69 22.87 -39.38
CA LEU A 450 5.13 22.84 -39.38
C LEU A 450 5.57 21.92 -40.51
N ASN A 451 6.12 22.51 -41.57
CA ASN A 451 6.63 21.76 -42.69
C ASN A 451 8.01 22.30 -43.10
N HIS A 452 9.02 21.44 -43.00
CA HIS A 452 10.34 21.67 -43.57
C HIS A 452 10.94 20.34 -44.02
N LYS A 453 11.93 20.43 -44.93
CA LYS A 453 12.47 19.31 -45.71
C LYS A 453 12.84 18.04 -44.92
N ASP A 454 13.24 18.19 -43.66
CA ASP A 454 13.78 17.08 -42.87
C ASP A 454 12.78 16.55 -41.83
N LEU A 455 11.63 17.22 -41.63
CA LEU A 455 10.74 16.94 -40.50
C LEU A 455 10.13 15.54 -40.58
N GLU A 456 9.65 15.15 -41.75
CA GLU A 456 9.02 13.84 -41.98
C GLU A 456 9.99 12.69 -41.66
N ASP A 457 11.22 12.78 -42.16
CA ASP A 457 12.28 11.83 -41.89
C ASP A 457 12.65 11.77 -40.40
N ILE A 458 12.74 12.93 -39.72
CA ILE A 458 13.07 13.02 -38.30
C ILE A 458 11.99 12.35 -37.45
N LEU A 459 10.71 12.63 -37.75
CA LEU A 459 9.56 12.12 -37.01
C LEU A 459 9.37 10.61 -37.23
N HIS A 460 9.55 10.11 -38.46
CA HIS A 460 9.45 8.68 -38.76
C HIS A 460 10.63 7.85 -38.24
N LYS A 461 11.85 8.42 -38.23
CA LYS A 461 13.05 7.74 -37.70
C LYS A 461 13.22 7.93 -36.19
N HIS A 462 12.26 8.57 -35.50
CA HIS A 462 12.34 8.90 -34.07
C HIS A 462 13.67 9.54 -33.66
N THR A 463 14.22 10.38 -34.54
CA THR A 463 15.55 10.97 -34.33
C THR A 463 15.44 12.17 -33.40
N GLN A 464 16.17 12.15 -32.29
CA GLN A 464 16.23 13.31 -31.41
C GLN A 464 16.98 14.46 -32.08
N VAL A 465 16.40 15.65 -32.08
CA VAL A 465 17.00 16.87 -32.64
C VAL A 465 17.16 17.88 -31.54
N ASN A 466 18.36 18.45 -31.41
CA ASN A 466 18.64 19.47 -30.40
C ASN A 466 19.04 20.78 -31.09
N HIS A 467 18.30 21.85 -30.82
CA HIS A 467 18.63 23.22 -31.19
C HIS A 467 18.93 23.45 -32.69
N LYS A 468 18.16 22.82 -33.58
CA LYS A 468 18.30 23.01 -35.03
C LYS A 468 17.64 24.31 -35.46
N ASN A 469 18.38 25.18 -36.15
CA ASN A 469 17.81 26.40 -36.71
C ASN A 469 17.06 26.07 -38.00
N VAL A 470 15.78 26.42 -38.06
CA VAL A 470 14.90 26.20 -39.21
C VAL A 470 14.25 27.53 -39.60
N TYR A 471 14.24 27.85 -40.88
CA TYR A 471 13.51 29.00 -41.39
C TYR A 471 12.13 28.56 -41.86
N LEU A 472 11.10 29.08 -41.23
CA LEU A 472 9.70 28.81 -41.57
C LEU A 472 9.20 29.89 -42.53
N ALA A 473 9.14 29.55 -43.82
CA ALA A 473 8.80 30.49 -44.88
C ALA A 473 7.39 31.09 -44.73
N GLU A 474 6.41 30.26 -44.37
CA GLU A 474 5.00 30.67 -44.21
C GLU A 474 4.82 31.73 -43.13
N TYR A 475 5.59 31.63 -42.05
CA TYR A 475 5.51 32.55 -40.91
C TYR A 475 6.57 33.66 -40.94
N LYS A 476 7.51 33.62 -41.91
CA LYS A 476 8.67 34.52 -42.02
C LYS A 476 9.50 34.59 -40.73
N LYS A 477 9.64 33.46 -40.04
CA LYS A 477 10.35 33.34 -38.75
C LYS A 477 11.51 32.38 -38.87
N THR A 478 12.60 32.70 -38.19
CA THR A 478 13.67 31.72 -37.93
C THR A 478 13.48 31.18 -36.53
N VAL A 479 13.26 29.87 -36.44
CA VAL A 479 13.04 29.19 -35.18
C VAL A 479 14.19 28.26 -34.86
N LYS A 480 14.41 28.03 -33.57
CA LYS A 480 15.28 26.99 -33.06
C LYS A 480 14.41 25.85 -32.56
N GLU A 481 14.53 24.71 -33.22
CA GLU A 481 13.70 23.53 -33.00
C GLU A 481 14.46 22.48 -32.19
N THR A 482 13.77 21.87 -31.24
CA THR A 482 14.20 20.68 -30.51
C THR A 482 13.08 19.65 -30.55
N ILE A 483 13.37 18.43 -31.01
CA ILE A 483 12.41 17.33 -31.11
C ILE A 483 12.86 16.23 -30.17
N VAL A 484 11.99 15.86 -29.24
CA VAL A 484 12.21 14.80 -28.25
C VAL A 484 11.16 13.72 -28.44
N TYR A 485 11.60 12.47 -28.48
CA TYR A 485 10.72 11.31 -28.54
C TYR A 485 10.78 10.54 -27.21
N ASP A 486 9.61 10.18 -26.67
CA ASP A 486 9.51 9.34 -25.48
C ASP A 486 9.03 7.94 -25.90
N ASP A 487 9.94 6.95 -25.84
CA ASP A 487 9.66 5.56 -26.21
C ASP A 487 8.61 4.89 -25.29
N ASN A 488 8.55 5.29 -24.02
CA ASN A 488 7.69 4.64 -23.04
C ASN A 488 6.22 5.01 -23.23
N TYR A 489 5.97 6.27 -23.58
CA TYR A 489 4.60 6.79 -23.79
C TYR A 489 4.26 7.01 -25.26
N ARG A 490 5.23 6.80 -26.17
CA ARG A 490 5.10 6.93 -27.62
C ARG A 490 4.54 8.29 -28.04
N ILE A 491 5.07 9.33 -27.40
CA ILE A 491 4.74 10.73 -27.67
C ILE A 491 5.95 11.44 -28.25
N THR A 492 5.70 12.36 -29.19
CA THR A 492 6.74 13.25 -29.73
C THR A 492 6.47 14.67 -29.27
N MET A 493 7.49 15.32 -28.71
CA MET A 493 7.43 16.71 -28.28
C MET A 493 8.32 17.57 -29.17
N ILE A 494 7.76 18.64 -29.72
CA ILE A 494 8.47 19.64 -30.53
C ILE A 494 8.50 20.95 -29.73
N ILE A 495 9.70 21.44 -29.45
CA ILE A 495 9.96 22.69 -28.74
C ILE A 495 10.58 23.68 -29.71
N ILE A 496 10.03 24.89 -29.79
CA ILE A 496 10.32 25.87 -30.83
C ILE A 496 10.53 27.23 -30.20
N ASP A 497 11.73 27.78 -30.35
CA ASP A 497 12.05 29.14 -29.93
C ASP A 497 12.11 30.08 -31.14
N ASP A 498 11.37 31.18 -31.11
CA ASP A 498 11.51 32.23 -32.13
C ASP A 498 12.79 33.05 -31.88
N ILE A 499 13.81 32.82 -32.70
CA ILE A 499 15.11 33.50 -32.63
C ILE A 499 15.27 34.56 -33.72
N SER A 500 14.19 34.92 -34.41
CA SER A 500 14.22 35.86 -35.53
C SER A 500 14.87 37.19 -35.15
N GLN A 501 14.46 37.75 -34.00
CA GLN A 501 15.00 39.02 -33.49
C GLN A 501 16.47 38.89 -33.08
N GLU A 502 16.87 37.75 -32.50
CA GLU A 502 18.25 37.50 -32.10
C GLU A 502 19.18 37.48 -33.32
N ILE A 503 18.76 36.82 -34.41
CA ILE A 503 19.51 36.78 -35.66
C ILE A 503 19.61 38.17 -36.29
N ILE A 504 18.52 38.94 -36.33
CA ILE A 504 18.53 40.32 -36.85
C ILE A 504 19.49 41.18 -36.03
N ASN A 505 19.41 41.12 -34.71
CA ASN A 505 20.30 41.87 -33.81
C ASN A 505 21.77 41.47 -34.02
N ARG A 506 22.05 40.17 -34.20
CA ARG A 506 23.40 39.68 -34.48
C ARG A 506 23.93 40.17 -35.82
N LYS A 507 23.10 40.18 -36.88
CA LYS A 507 23.46 40.74 -38.19
C LYS A 507 23.76 42.24 -38.10
N ASN A 508 22.90 43.01 -37.41
CA ASN A 508 23.09 44.44 -37.20
C ASN A 508 24.38 44.71 -36.41
N LYS A 509 24.67 43.93 -35.37
CA LYS A 509 25.91 44.04 -34.59
C LYS A 509 27.15 43.81 -35.45
N VAL A 510 27.14 42.78 -36.31
CA VAL A 510 28.24 42.50 -37.25
C VAL A 510 28.42 43.65 -38.25
N LEU A 511 27.32 44.21 -38.78
CA LEU A 511 27.38 45.34 -39.70
C LEU A 511 27.97 46.59 -39.03
N MET A 512 27.50 46.93 -37.82
CA MET A 512 28.04 48.06 -37.05
C MET A 512 29.52 47.86 -36.72
N SER A 513 29.93 46.64 -36.35
CA SER A 513 31.35 46.34 -36.13
C SER A 513 32.20 46.58 -37.38
N LYS A 514 31.73 46.17 -38.58
CA LYS A 514 32.45 46.44 -39.84
C LYS A 514 32.57 47.93 -40.13
N GLN A 515 31.47 48.69 -40.01
CA GLN A 515 31.49 50.15 -40.21
C GLN A 515 32.43 50.85 -39.21
N THR A 516 32.46 50.37 -37.96
CA THR A 516 33.36 50.92 -36.94
C THR A 516 34.83 50.71 -37.31
N ILE A 517 35.18 49.53 -37.86
CA ILE A 517 36.55 49.25 -38.33
C ILE A 517 36.91 50.20 -39.49
N GLU A 518 36.06 50.34 -40.50
CA GLU A 518 36.31 51.24 -41.64
C GLU A 518 36.53 52.70 -41.21
N VAL A 519 35.69 53.22 -40.31
CA VAL A 519 35.85 54.58 -39.79
C VAL A 519 37.15 54.70 -38.99
N THR A 520 37.52 53.68 -38.21
CA THR A 520 38.77 53.68 -37.46
C THR A 520 39.98 53.71 -38.40
N ASP A 521 39.98 52.90 -39.45
CA ASP A 521 41.07 52.86 -40.45
C ASP A 521 41.22 54.22 -41.16
N GLN A 522 40.11 54.87 -41.53
CA GLN A 522 40.12 56.21 -42.12
C GLN A 522 40.72 57.26 -41.18
N VAL A 523 40.41 57.18 -39.88
CA VAL A 523 40.98 58.09 -38.87
C VAL A 523 42.48 57.84 -38.73
N VAL A 524 42.91 56.58 -38.70
CA VAL A 524 44.34 56.21 -38.62
C VAL A 524 45.10 56.72 -39.85
N GLU A 525 44.59 56.52 -41.06
CA GLU A 525 45.20 57.06 -42.29
C GLU A 525 45.33 58.59 -42.24
N LYS A 526 44.27 59.29 -41.80
CA LYS A 526 44.29 60.74 -41.69
C LYS A 526 45.34 61.23 -40.67
N GLN A 527 45.45 60.57 -39.52
CA GLN A 527 46.48 60.89 -38.52
C GLN A 527 47.89 60.60 -39.06
N MET A 528 48.09 59.49 -39.77
CA MET A 528 49.39 59.17 -40.38
C MET A 528 49.80 60.20 -41.43
N ARG A 529 48.86 60.70 -42.24
CA ARG A 529 49.13 61.77 -43.21
C ARG A 529 49.52 63.08 -42.53
N ILE A 530 48.81 63.48 -41.46
CA ILE A 530 49.16 64.67 -40.66
C ILE A 530 50.56 64.53 -40.04
N VAL A 531 50.90 63.35 -39.52
CA VAL A 531 52.23 63.09 -38.96
C VAL A 531 53.32 63.23 -40.03
N GLN A 532 53.09 62.76 -41.26
CA GLN A 532 54.02 62.93 -42.38
C GLN A 532 54.20 64.41 -42.76
N GLU A 533 53.12 65.20 -42.79
CA GLU A 533 53.19 66.65 -43.04
C GLU A 533 53.99 67.39 -41.95
N ILE A 534 53.74 67.07 -40.67
CA ILE A 534 54.50 67.65 -39.54
C ILE A 534 55.97 67.25 -39.63
N ALA A 535 56.28 65.99 -39.93
CA ALA A 535 57.66 65.52 -40.09
C ALA A 535 58.37 66.23 -41.26
N SER A 536 57.67 66.51 -42.36
CA SER A 536 58.19 67.30 -43.48
C SER A 536 58.55 68.72 -43.06
N LEU A 537 57.64 69.41 -42.37
CA LEU A 537 57.86 70.78 -41.87
C LEU A 537 58.99 70.86 -40.83
N LEU A 538 59.08 69.86 -39.95
CA LEU A 538 60.19 69.75 -38.99
C LEU A 538 61.52 69.49 -39.69
N GLY A 539 61.53 68.68 -40.75
CA GLY A 539 62.71 68.45 -41.58
C GLY A 539 63.19 69.73 -42.27
N GLU A 540 62.27 70.53 -42.79
CA GLU A 540 62.55 71.80 -43.46
C GLU A 540 63.12 72.84 -42.47
N THR A 541 62.47 73.05 -41.33
CA THR A 541 62.95 73.98 -40.30
C THR A 541 64.31 73.57 -39.70
N ALA A 542 64.56 72.27 -39.52
CA ALA A 542 65.86 71.78 -39.07
C ALA A 542 66.97 72.03 -40.10
N ALA A 543 66.66 71.89 -41.40
CA ALA A 543 67.60 72.20 -42.48
C ALA A 543 67.92 73.70 -42.54
N GLU A 544 66.91 74.57 -42.47
CA GLU A 544 67.10 76.02 -42.41
C GLU A 544 67.93 76.45 -41.19
N THR A 545 67.64 75.88 -40.02
CA THR A 545 68.38 76.17 -38.78
C THR A 545 69.84 75.72 -38.91
N LYS A 546 70.09 74.56 -39.52
CA LYS A 546 71.45 74.07 -39.78
C LYS A 546 72.21 75.02 -40.71
N ILE A 547 71.58 75.50 -41.78
CA ILE A 547 72.19 76.46 -42.72
C ILE A 547 72.54 77.75 -41.97
N ALA A 548 71.59 78.31 -41.21
CA ALA A 548 71.81 79.53 -40.42
C ALA A 548 72.94 79.38 -39.40
N LEU A 549 72.97 78.27 -38.65
CA LEU A 549 74.02 77.98 -37.67
C LEU A 549 75.38 77.72 -38.33
N THR A 550 75.41 77.12 -39.52
CA THR A 550 76.66 76.91 -40.29
C THR A 550 77.22 78.26 -40.75
N HIS A 551 76.36 79.15 -41.25
CA HIS A 551 76.74 80.52 -41.61
C HIS A 551 77.27 81.33 -40.41
N LEU A 552 76.62 81.20 -39.25
CA LEU A 552 77.08 81.82 -38.00
C LEU A 552 78.44 81.28 -37.55
N LYS A 553 78.65 79.96 -37.69
CA LYS A 553 79.94 79.32 -37.37
C LYS A 553 81.05 79.81 -38.29
N GLU A 554 80.78 80.00 -39.57
CA GLU A 554 81.74 80.56 -40.53
C GLU A 554 82.11 82.01 -40.17
N GLN A 555 81.15 82.84 -39.78
CA GLN A 555 81.42 84.22 -39.35
C GLN A 555 82.25 84.31 -38.06
N ILE A 556 82.08 83.38 -37.12
CA ILE A 556 82.88 83.34 -35.88
C ILE A 556 84.30 82.81 -36.12
N LEU A 557 84.54 82.08 -37.21
CA LEU A 557 85.87 81.57 -37.58
C LEU A 557 86.73 82.60 -38.36
N ASP A 558 86.12 83.70 -38.82
CA ASP A 558 86.77 84.80 -39.54
C ASP A 558 87.14 86.01 -38.61
N GLU A 559 86.92 85.90 -37.30
CA GLU A 559 87.52 86.74 -36.23
C GLU A 559 88.69 86.01 -35.55
#